data_AF-A0A920GX09-F1
#
_entry.id   AF-A0A920GX09-F1
#
_cell.length_a   1.000
_cell.length_b   1.000
_cell.length_c   1.000
_cell.angle_alpha   90.00
_cell.angle_beta   90.00
_cell.angle_gamma   90.00
#
_symmetry.space_group_name_H-M   'P 1'
#
loop_
_entity.id
_entity.type
_entity.pdbx_description
1 polymer ?
#
loop_
_entity_poly.entity_id
_entity_poly.type
_entity_poly.pdbx_seq_one_letter_code
_entity_poly.pdbx_strand_id
1 'polypeptide(L)'
;MAIGFVVIIFGVEAALDNQKAGIQFLLLTYLFHTLGELCLSPVGLSATAKYSPTRFKGQMMGIWFLSSSLAAGLAGLLASKSFESGIASMPNLFSQIIIALIVVGIVLLILIDL
;
A
#
# COMPACT_ATOMS: atom_id res chain seq x y z
N MET A 1 -2.79 -5.18 -3.80
CA MET A 1 -1.66 -4.54 -3.07
C MET A 1 -0.85 -5.57 -2.28
N ALA A 2 -1.40 -6.30 -1.31
CA ALA A 2 -0.65 -7.26 -0.47
C ALA A 2 0.19 -8.30 -1.27
N ILE A 3 -0.35 -8.80 -2.39
CA ILE A 3 0.36 -9.73 -3.28
C ILE A 3 1.67 -9.13 -3.81
N GLY A 4 1.72 -7.82 -4.12
CA GLY A 4 2.96 -7.16 -4.57
C GLY A 4 4.04 -7.15 -3.49
N PHE A 5 3.66 -6.96 -2.23
CA PHE A 5 4.59 -7.07 -1.10
C PHE A 5 5.09 -8.49 -0.87
N VAL A 6 4.27 -9.52 -1.14
CA VAL A 6 4.74 -10.92 -1.10
C VAL A 6 5.80 -11.16 -2.18
N VAL A 7 5.59 -10.67 -3.39
CA VAL A 7 6.53 -10.82 -4.50
C VAL A 7 7.88 -10.14 -4.21
N ILE A 8 7.88 -8.95 -3.61
CA ILE A 8 9.14 -8.25 -3.31
C ILE A 8 9.91 -8.89 -2.15
N ILE A 9 9.25 -9.56 -1.20
CA ILE A 9 9.95 -10.34 -0.15
C ILE A 9 10.81 -11.43 -0.79
N PHE A 10 10.26 -12.20 -1.73
CA PHE A 10 11.04 -13.19 -2.49
C PHE A 10 12.19 -12.54 -3.28
N GLY A 11 11.98 -11.32 -3.79
CA GLY A 11 13.03 -10.54 -4.44
C GLY A 11 14.16 -10.15 -3.48
N VAL A 12 13.84 -9.78 -2.24
CA VAL A 12 14.83 -9.45 -1.21
C VAL A 12 15.60 -10.69 -0.78
N GLU A 13 14.94 -11.83 -0.56
CA GLU A 13 15.60 -13.09 -0.23
C GLU A 13 16.57 -13.53 -1.34
N ALA A 14 16.14 -13.45 -2.62
CA ALA A 14 17.01 -13.72 -3.75
C ALA A 14 18.22 -12.75 -3.84
N ALA A 15 18.04 -11.48 -3.44
CA ALA A 15 19.13 -10.50 -3.39
C ALA A 15 20.12 -10.78 -2.25
N LEU A 16 19.65 -11.32 -1.11
CA LEU A 16 20.52 -11.68 0.01
C LEU A 16 21.41 -12.88 -0.33
N ASP A 17 20.89 -13.87 -1.08
CA ASP A 17 21.66 -15.06 -1.48
C ASP A 17 22.65 -14.78 -2.63
N ASN A 18 22.23 -14.04 -3.66
CA ASN A 18 23.01 -13.87 -4.91
C ASN A 18 23.60 -12.45 -5.11
N GLN A 19 23.56 -11.60 -4.08
CA GLN A 19 23.92 -10.16 -4.10
C GLN A 19 23.14 -9.27 -5.10
N LYS A 20 22.41 -9.84 -6.06
CA LYS A 20 21.61 -9.14 -7.07
C LYS A 20 20.31 -9.89 -7.32
N ALA A 21 19.18 -9.20 -7.19
CA ALA A 21 17.89 -9.70 -7.63
C ALA A 21 17.62 -9.34 -9.10
N GLY A 22 16.91 -10.22 -9.80
CA GLY A 22 16.46 -9.95 -11.17
C GLY A 22 15.37 -8.86 -11.23
N ILE A 23 15.37 -8.08 -12.32
CA ILE A 23 14.40 -6.99 -12.57
C ILE A 23 12.93 -7.47 -12.55
N GLN A 24 12.71 -8.76 -12.81
CA GLN A 24 11.39 -9.40 -12.83
C GLN A 24 10.60 -9.20 -11.53
N PHE A 25 11.25 -9.21 -10.36
CA PHE A 25 10.57 -9.02 -9.07
C PHE A 25 10.01 -7.61 -8.94
N LEU A 26 10.74 -6.59 -9.41
CA LEU A 26 10.26 -5.21 -9.43
C LEU A 26 9.09 -5.07 -10.40
N LEU A 27 9.21 -5.64 -11.62
CA LEU A 27 8.16 -5.55 -12.62
C LEU A 27 6.84 -6.17 -12.14
N LEU A 28 6.91 -7.35 -11.52
CA LEU A 28 5.74 -8.00 -10.92
C LEU A 28 5.19 -7.23 -9.72
N THR A 29 6.04 -6.70 -8.86
CA THR A 29 5.62 -5.88 -7.70
C THR A 29 4.84 -4.65 -8.18
N TYR A 30 5.39 -3.91 -9.15
CA TYR A 30 4.71 -2.76 -9.74
C TYR A 30 3.41 -3.16 -10.42
N LEU A 31 3.37 -4.26 -11.16
CA LEU A 31 2.14 -4.76 -11.79
C LEU A 31 1.02 -4.96 -10.76
N PHE A 32 1.28 -5.72 -9.69
CA PHE A 32 0.26 -5.98 -8.66
C PHE A 32 -0.09 -4.74 -7.83
N HIS A 33 0.84 -3.79 -7.69
CA HIS A 33 0.54 -2.53 -7.04
C HIS A 33 -0.36 -1.64 -7.92
N THR A 34 0.02 -1.41 -9.16
CA THR A 34 -0.78 -0.61 -10.10
C THR A 34 -2.17 -1.21 -10.33
N LEU A 35 -2.31 -2.54 -10.43
CA LEU A 35 -3.63 -3.18 -10.51
C LEU A 35 -4.49 -2.87 -9.27
N GLY A 36 -3.89 -2.86 -8.08
CA GLY A 36 -4.60 -2.47 -6.86
C GLY A 36 -5.01 -1.01 -6.86
N GLU A 37 -4.13 -0.11 -7.29
CA GLU A 37 -4.41 1.32 -7.39
C GLU A 37 -5.50 1.63 -8.42
N LEU A 38 -5.50 0.91 -9.55
CA LEU A 38 -6.52 1.04 -10.59
C LEU A 38 -7.91 0.63 -10.09
N CYS A 39 -8.01 -0.31 -9.15
CA CYS A 39 -9.29 -0.64 -8.52
C CYS A 39 -9.70 0.41 -7.47
N LEU A 40 -8.74 0.94 -6.71
CA LEU A 40 -9.03 1.77 -5.54
C LEU A 40 -9.28 3.24 -5.89
N SER A 41 -8.47 3.81 -6.79
CA SER A 41 -8.52 5.22 -7.18
C SER A 41 -9.88 5.66 -7.79
N PRO A 42 -10.44 4.98 -8.82
CA PRO A 42 -11.71 5.40 -9.40
C PRO A 42 -12.89 5.19 -8.45
N VAL A 43 -12.88 4.10 -7.66
CA VAL A 43 -13.95 3.79 -6.70
C VAL A 43 -13.95 4.79 -5.55
N GLY A 44 -12.78 5.09 -4.98
CA GLY A 44 -12.68 6.01 -3.84
C GLY A 44 -12.98 7.46 -4.19
N LEU A 45 -12.54 7.93 -5.36
CA LEU A 45 -12.86 9.28 -5.83
C LEU A 45 -14.37 9.42 -6.13
N SER A 46 -14.97 8.40 -6.76
CA SER A 46 -16.41 8.38 -7.04
C SER A 46 -17.25 8.33 -5.76
N ALA A 47 -16.87 7.50 -4.79
CA ALA A 47 -17.56 7.42 -3.50
C ALA A 47 -17.47 8.75 -2.73
N THR A 48 -16.28 9.36 -2.69
CA THR A 48 -16.10 10.68 -2.07
C THR A 48 -17.02 11.70 -2.71
N ALA A 49 -17.10 11.76 -4.05
CA ALA A 49 -18.00 12.69 -4.73
C ALA A 49 -19.49 12.42 -4.46
N LYS A 50 -19.89 11.14 -4.44
CA LYS A 50 -21.29 10.71 -4.34
C LYS A 50 -21.87 10.87 -2.93
N TYR A 51 -21.12 10.54 -1.89
CA TYR A 51 -21.57 10.60 -0.50
C TYR A 51 -21.24 11.93 0.19
N SER A 52 -20.65 12.90 -0.54
CA SER A 52 -20.35 14.22 0.00
C SER A 52 -21.59 15.09 0.21
N PRO A 53 -21.72 15.79 1.36
CA PRO A 53 -22.74 16.81 1.56
C PRO A 53 -22.58 17.94 0.55
N THR A 54 -23.68 18.46 0.00
CA THR A 54 -23.66 19.50 -1.04
C THR A 54 -22.92 20.77 -0.61
N ARG A 55 -22.96 21.13 0.67
CA ARG A 55 -22.22 22.27 1.25
C ARG A 55 -20.72 22.05 1.40
N PHE A 56 -20.25 20.81 1.49
CA PHE A 56 -18.86 20.47 1.86
C PHE A 56 -18.11 19.67 0.78
N LYS A 57 -18.63 19.61 -0.47
CA LYS A 57 -18.01 18.83 -1.56
C LYS A 57 -16.53 19.13 -1.78
N GLY A 58 -16.12 20.40 -1.74
CA GLY A 58 -14.72 20.80 -1.88
C GLY A 58 -13.85 20.34 -0.72
N GLN A 59 -14.38 20.37 0.52
CA GLN A 59 -13.66 19.92 1.71
C GLN A 59 -13.48 18.40 1.73
N MET A 60 -14.50 17.65 1.31
CA MET A 60 -14.42 16.18 1.21
C MET A 60 -13.38 15.74 0.17
N MET A 61 -13.28 16.44 -0.96
CA MET A 61 -12.16 16.21 -1.90
C MET A 61 -10.81 16.59 -1.30
N GLY A 62 -10.75 17.65 -0.50
CA GLY A 62 -9.56 17.98 0.28
C GLY A 62 -9.15 16.85 1.24
N ILE A 63 -10.10 16.22 1.94
CA ILE A 63 -9.85 15.10 2.85
C ILE A 63 -9.34 13.87 2.08
N TRP A 64 -9.89 13.58 0.90
CA TRP A 64 -9.39 12.50 0.04
C TRP A 64 -7.91 12.69 -0.31
N PHE A 65 -7.51 13.88 -0.78
CA PHE A 65 -6.11 14.15 -1.09
C PHE A 65 -5.21 14.25 0.15
N LEU A 66 -5.74 14.78 1.27
CA LEU A 66 -5.01 14.83 2.54
C LEU A 66 -4.70 13.43 3.06
N SER A 67 -5.64 12.49 2.93
CA SER A 67 -5.42 11.08 3.26
C SER A 67 -4.26 10.48 2.46
N SER A 68 -4.20 10.75 1.15
CA SER A 68 -3.09 10.29 0.30
C SER A 68 -1.75 10.91 0.69
N SER A 69 -1.72 12.20 1.02
CA SER A 69 -0.52 12.88 1.51
C SER A 69 -0.03 12.30 2.84
N LEU A 70 -0.95 12.04 3.78
CA LEU A 70 -0.63 11.44 5.06
C LEU A 70 -0.09 10.01 4.89
N ALA A 71 -0.69 9.23 3.99
CA ALA A 71 -0.22 7.88 3.65
C ALA A 71 1.22 7.90 3.11
N ALA A 72 1.55 8.83 2.22
CA ALA A 72 2.91 9.01 1.71
C ALA A 72 3.91 9.40 2.82
N GLY A 73 3.52 10.30 3.72
CA GLY A 73 4.33 10.68 4.89
C GLY A 73 4.60 9.50 5.83
N LEU A 74 3.56 8.73 6.15
CA LEU A 74 3.68 7.51 6.98
C LEU A 74 4.55 6.45 6.31
N ALA A 75 4.39 6.24 5.00
CA ALA A 75 5.23 5.31 4.25
C ALA A 75 6.71 5.72 4.29
N GLY A 76 7.01 7.02 4.19
CA GLY A 76 8.37 7.54 4.32
C GLY A 76 8.97 7.28 5.70
N LEU A 77 8.20 7.49 6.78
CA LEU A 77 8.64 7.23 8.16
C LEU A 77 8.86 5.74 8.45
N LEU A 78 8.05 4.86 7.85
CA LEU A 78 8.24 3.41 7.97
C LEU A 78 9.48 2.97 7.20
N ALA A 79 9.65 3.46 5.97
CA ALA A 79 10.81 3.14 5.15
C ALA A 79 12.14 3.61 5.78
N SER A 80 12.17 4.82 6.35
CA SER A 80 13.39 5.38 6.96
C SER A 80 13.95 4.51 8.09
N LYS A 81 13.08 3.93 8.93
CA LYS A 81 13.48 3.01 10.01
C LYS A 81 14.14 1.74 9.49
N SER A 82 13.72 1.25 8.32
CA SER A 82 14.33 0.06 7.72
C SER A 82 15.64 0.36 7.01
N PHE A 83 15.87 1.59 6.53
CA PHE A 83 17.16 1.97 5.94
C PHE A 83 18.29 2.01 6.97
N GLU A 84 18.02 2.36 8.24
CA GLU A 84 19.03 2.32 9.31
C GLU A 84 19.51 0.90 9.65
N SER A 85 18.66 -0.10 9.45
CA SER A 85 18.91 -1.50 9.82
C SER A 85 19.35 -2.41 8.65
N GLY A 86 19.43 -1.87 7.43
CA GLY A 86 19.90 -2.57 6.24
C GLY A 86 18.88 -3.49 5.58
N ILE A 87 19.26 -4.11 4.45
CA ILE A 87 18.37 -4.91 3.59
C ILE A 87 17.76 -6.12 4.33
N ALA A 88 18.45 -6.66 5.35
CA ALA A 88 17.98 -7.80 6.14
C ALA A 88 16.71 -7.50 6.96
N SER A 89 16.40 -6.23 7.25
CA SER A 89 15.20 -5.86 8.02
C SER A 89 13.96 -5.63 7.13
N MET A 90 14.15 -5.51 5.80
CA MET A 90 13.08 -5.22 4.84
C MET A 90 11.99 -6.30 4.78
N PRO A 91 12.30 -7.62 4.83
CA PRO A 91 11.26 -8.66 4.82
C PRO A 91 10.30 -8.53 6.00
N ASN A 92 10.81 -8.16 7.18
CA ASN A 92 9.98 -7.97 8.38
C ASN A 92 9.04 -6.77 8.22
N LEU A 93 9.54 -5.65 7.69
CA LEU A 93 8.69 -4.47 7.41
C LEU A 93 7.60 -4.80 6.39
N PHE A 94 7.93 -5.48 5.29
CA PHE A 94 6.93 -5.85 4.29
C PHE A 94 5.90 -6.85 4.84
N SER A 95 6.32 -7.79 5.70
CA SER A 95 5.41 -8.70 6.40
C SER A 95 4.42 -7.95 7.30
N GLN A 96 4.89 -6.97 8.06
CA GLN A 96 4.02 -6.11 8.88
C GLN A 96 3.00 -5.34 8.02
N ILE A 97 3.41 -4.83 6.86
CA ILE A 97 2.51 -4.15 5.92
C ILE A 97 1.47 -5.14 5.35
N ILE A 98 1.87 -6.36 5.00
CA ILE A 98 0.95 -7.40 4.52
C ILE A 98 -0.12 -7.71 5.58
N ILE A 99 0.29 -7.92 6.84
CA ILE A 99 -0.62 -8.18 7.95
C ILE A 99 -1.59 -7.01 8.12
N ALA A 100 -1.08 -5.77 8.12
CA ALA A 100 -1.93 -4.58 8.23
C ALA A 100 -2.96 -4.50 7.09
N LEU A 101 -2.55 -4.77 5.85
CA LEU A 101 -3.45 -4.78 4.69
C LEU A 101 -4.53 -5.86 4.79
N ILE A 102 -4.18 -7.06 5.27
CA ILE A 102 -5.12 -8.16 5.47
C ILE A 102 -6.12 -7.82 6.58
N VAL A 103 -5.64 -7.31 7.72
CA VAL A 103 -6.50 -6.92 8.84
C VAL A 103 -7.48 -5.83 8.41
N VAL A 104 -7.01 -4.78 7.73
CA VAL A 104 -7.89 -3.73 7.20
C VAL A 104 -8.90 -4.29 6.20
N GLY A 105 -8.48 -5.19 5.31
CA GLY A 105 -9.36 -5.86 4.37
C GLY A 105 -10.46 -6.68 5.05
N ILE A 106 -10.11 -7.46 6.08
CA ILE A 106 -11.06 -8.26 6.86
C ILE A 106 -12.04 -7.35 7.61
N VAL A 107 -11.55 -6.30 8.27
CA VAL A 107 -12.39 -5.34 8.99
C VAL A 107 -13.38 -4.67 8.05
N LEU A 108 -12.94 -4.27 6.84
CA LEU A 108 -13.83 -3.68 5.84
C LEU A 108 -14.89 -4.68 5.35
N LEU A 109 -14.55 -5.95 5.13
CA LEU A 109 -15.53 -6.98 4.75
C LEU A 109 -16.58 -7.16 5.85
N ILE A 110 -16.16 -7.25 7.11
CA ILE A 110 -17.10 -7.36 8.24
C ILE A 110 -18.02 -6.13 8.33
N LEU A 111 -17.49 -4.92 8.07
CA LEU A 111 -18.28 -3.69 8.13
C LEU A 111 -19.29 -3.59 6.98
N ILE A 112 -19.00 -4.20 5.82
CA ILE A 112 -19.87 -4.10 4.64
C ILE A 112 -21.05 -5.08 4.68
N ASP A 113 -20.92 -6.17 5.45
CA ASP A 113 -21.95 -7.20 5.64
C ASP A 113 -22.95 -6.87 6.77
N LEU A 114 -22.91 -5.66 7.35
CA LEU A 114 -23.84 -5.12 8.36
C LEU A 114 -24.62 -3.91 7.82
#